data_AF-A0A9Q0TGD0-F1
#
_entry.id   AF-A0A9Q0TGD0-F1
#
_cell.length_a   1.000
_cell.length_b   1.000
_cell.length_c   1.000
_cell.angle_alpha   90.00
_cell.angle_beta   90.00
_cell.angle_gamma   90.00
#
_symmetry.space_group_name_H-M   'P 1'
#
loop_
_entity.id
_entity.type
_entity.pdbx_description
1 polymer ?
#
loop_
_entity_poly.entity_id
_entity_poly.type
_entity_poly.pdbx_seq_one_letter_code
_entity_poly.pdbx_strand_id
1 'polypeptide(L)'
;MDRENLKMGFRKALPILIAAGAVEVGTYRIDGQIRVCEGVSRKDLEEFLDTITIPGWAEVKGRELDPIIFCTSKGGCRMGATAEEGGADQNGESWEAENLLVCDGSALPGAIGVNPMTTIQSTADCI
;
A
#
# COMPACT_ATOMS: atom_id res chain seq x y z
N MET A 1 5.90 5.23 11.55
CA MET A 1 5.16 6.07 10.58
C MET A 1 4.09 5.24 9.87
N ASP A 2 4.48 4.23 9.08
CA ASP A 2 3.51 3.51 8.22
C ASP A 2 2.43 2.72 8.96
N ARG A 3 2.79 2.04 10.06
CA ARG A 3 1.80 1.29 10.86
C ARG A 3 0.75 2.18 11.50
N GLU A 4 1.19 3.33 12.02
CA GLU A 4 0.28 4.31 12.64
C GLU A 4 -0.59 4.99 11.58
N ASN A 5 -0.05 5.25 10.38
CA ASN A 5 -0.84 5.73 9.25
C ASN A 5 -1.92 4.71 8.82
N LEU A 6 -1.59 3.42 8.77
CA LEU A 6 -2.56 2.36 8.48
C LEU A 6 -3.65 2.26 9.55
N LYS A 7 -3.28 2.30 10.84
CA LYS A 7 -4.26 2.36 11.94
C LYS A 7 -5.19 3.57 11.82
N MET A 8 -4.64 4.76 11.56
CA MET A 8 -5.43 5.96 11.33
C MET A 8 -6.37 5.80 10.12
N GLY A 9 -5.92 5.11 9.07
CA GLY A 9 -6.75 4.75 7.92
C GLY A 9 -7.99 3.95 8.34
N PHE A 10 -7.81 2.87 9.11
CA PHE A 10 -8.94 2.08 9.63
C PHE A 10 -9.87 2.90 10.54
N ARG A 11 -9.30 3.72 11.44
CA ARG A 11 -10.08 4.59 12.34
C ARG A 11 -10.95 5.61 11.59
N LYS A 12 -10.59 5.96 10.35
CA LYS A 12 -11.40 6.86 9.50
C LYS A 12 -12.34 6.08 8.58
N ALA A 13 -11.88 5.00 7.97
CA ALA A 13 -12.63 4.26 6.96
C ALA A 13 -13.78 3.43 7.54
N LEU A 14 -13.55 2.71 8.65
CA LEU A 14 -14.57 1.82 9.21
C LEU A 14 -15.84 2.57 9.69
N PRO A 15 -15.75 3.73 10.38
CA PRO A 15 -16.94 4.51 10.71
C PRO A 15 -17.72 5.00 9.48
N ILE A 16 -17.03 5.32 8.39
CA ILE A 16 -17.68 5.73 7.13
C ILE A 16 -18.48 4.54 6.55
N LEU A 17 -17.92 3.32 6.58
CA LEU A 17 -18.61 2.13 6.12
C LEU A 17 -19.86 1.82 6.96
N ILE A 18 -19.75 1.94 8.30
CA ILE A 18 -20.91 1.78 9.20
C ILE A 18 -21.99 2.82 8.87
N ALA A 19 -21.60 4.09 8.73
CA ALA A 19 -22.53 5.17 8.37
C ALA A 19 -23.17 4.98 6.98
N ALA A 20 -22.47 4.30 6.06
CA ALA A 20 -23.00 3.93 4.76
C ALA A 20 -23.95 2.72 4.79
N GLY A 21 -24.18 2.12 5.96
CA GLY A 21 -25.11 1.00 6.16
C GLY A 21 -24.45 -0.38 6.12
N ALA A 22 -23.13 -0.49 6.33
CA ALA A 22 -22.48 -1.78 6.47
C ALA A 22 -23.10 -2.58 7.64
N VAL A 23 -23.41 -3.86 7.40
CA VAL A 23 -23.92 -4.78 8.42
C VAL A 23 -22.81 -5.30 9.33
N GLU A 24 -21.59 -5.42 8.78
CA GLU A 24 -20.37 -5.85 9.46
C GLU A 24 -19.18 -5.08 8.88
N VAL A 25 -18.20 -4.76 9.72
CA VAL A 25 -16.94 -4.15 9.31
C VAL A 25 -15.77 -4.84 9.99
N GLY A 26 -14.61 -4.87 9.36
CA GLY A 26 -13.45 -5.56 9.90
C GLY A 26 -12.16 -5.18 9.20
N THR A 27 -11.07 -5.82 9.61
CA THR A 27 -9.79 -5.73 8.92
C THR A 27 -9.59 -6.95 8.02
N TYR A 28 -8.56 -6.94 7.16
CA TYR A 28 -8.24 -8.05 6.25
C TYR A 28 -7.56 -9.24 6.99
N ARG A 29 -7.58 -9.29 8.33
CA ARG A 29 -6.85 -10.31 9.08
C ARG A 29 -7.58 -11.66 9.04
N ILE A 30 -6.79 -12.73 8.87
CA ILE A 30 -7.29 -14.11 8.87
C ILE A 30 -7.90 -14.56 10.20
N ASP A 31 -7.53 -13.92 11.31
CA ASP A 31 -8.09 -14.19 12.64
C ASP A 31 -9.52 -13.65 12.84
N GLY A 32 -10.10 -13.04 11.81
CA GLY A 32 -11.51 -12.64 11.82
C GLY A 32 -11.79 -11.43 12.71
N GLN A 33 -10.87 -10.46 12.77
CA GLN A 33 -11.09 -9.17 13.44
C GLN A 33 -12.22 -8.37 12.75
N ILE A 34 -13.46 -8.75 13.09
CA ILE A 34 -14.73 -8.27 12.53
C ILE A 34 -15.62 -7.76 13.66
N ARG A 35 -16.50 -6.81 13.34
CA ARG A 35 -17.53 -6.28 14.22
C ARG A 35 -18.87 -6.19 13.49
N VAL A 36 -19.90 -6.76 14.09
CA VAL A 36 -21.30 -6.57 13.68
C VAL A 36 -21.75 -5.16 14.06
N CYS A 37 -22.42 -4.48 13.14
CA CYS A 37 -22.76 -3.05 13.26
C CYS A 37 -24.11 -2.79 13.93
N GLU A 38 -24.97 -3.80 14.05
CA GLU A 38 -26.28 -3.67 14.68
C GLU A 38 -26.15 -3.25 16.16
N GLY A 39 -26.80 -2.15 16.54
CA GLY A 39 -26.80 -1.64 17.92
C GLY A 39 -25.46 -1.08 18.41
N VAL A 40 -24.48 -0.87 17.52
CA VAL A 40 -23.14 -0.39 17.92
C VAL A 40 -23.21 1.06 18.41
N SER A 41 -22.80 1.26 19.67
CA SER A 41 -22.58 2.61 20.20
C SER A 41 -21.23 3.15 19.73
N ARG A 42 -21.09 4.48 19.80
CA ARG A 42 -19.79 5.13 19.51
C ARG A 42 -18.66 4.60 20.40
N LYS A 43 -18.97 4.28 21.65
CA LYS A 43 -17.99 3.72 22.60
C LYS A 43 -17.55 2.32 22.18
N ASP A 44 -18.48 1.46 21.78
CA ASP A 44 -18.16 0.10 21.31
C ASP A 44 -17.28 0.14 20.05
N LEU A 45 -17.54 1.12 19.16
CA LEU A 45 -16.73 1.36 17.98
C LEU A 45 -15.32 1.82 18.33
N GLU A 46 -15.18 2.76 19.27
CA GLU A 46 -13.87 3.23 19.74
C GLU A 46 -13.07 2.09 20.38
N GLU A 47 -13.69 1.28 21.23
CA GLU A 47 -13.07 0.09 21.82
C GLU A 47 -12.61 -0.91 20.76
N PHE A 48 -13.44 -1.20 19.75
CA PHE A 48 -13.05 -2.06 18.63
C PHE A 48 -11.85 -1.49 17.85
N LEU A 49 -11.88 -0.19 17.52
CA LEU A 49 -10.81 0.47 16.80
C LEU A 49 -9.47 0.47 17.56
N ASP A 50 -9.51 0.47 18.89
CA ASP A 50 -8.32 0.37 19.75
C ASP A 50 -7.69 -1.04 19.72
N THR A 51 -8.46 -2.07 19.36
CA THR A 51 -7.94 -3.44 19.18
C THR A 51 -7.17 -3.62 17.86
N ILE A 52 -7.27 -2.68 16.92
CA ILE A 52 -6.66 -2.81 15.58
C ILE A 52 -5.15 -2.71 15.68
N THR A 53 -4.47 -3.80 15.31
CA THR A 53 -3.01 -3.89 15.27
C THR A 53 -2.53 -4.21 13.87
N ILE A 54 -1.41 -3.59 13.48
CA ILE A 54 -0.76 -3.79 12.19
C ILE A 54 0.57 -4.53 12.46
N PRO A 55 0.58 -5.87 12.41
CA PRO A 55 1.79 -6.64 12.63
C PRO A 55 2.75 -6.43 11.46
N GLY A 56 4.06 -6.34 11.75
CA GLY A 56 5.07 -6.30 10.71
C GLY A 56 5.43 -7.70 10.20
N TRP A 57 6.22 -7.74 9.13
CA TRP A 57 6.71 -8.99 8.53
C TRP A 57 7.34 -9.98 9.53
N ALA A 58 8.13 -9.47 10.49
CA ALA A 58 8.76 -10.31 11.51
C ALA A 58 7.76 -10.91 12.51
N GLU A 59 6.62 -10.24 12.74
CA GLU A 59 5.57 -10.66 13.68
C GLU A 59 4.60 -11.65 13.05
N VAL A 60 4.40 -11.59 11.74
CA VAL A 60 3.55 -12.53 10.99
C VAL A 60 4.27 -13.85 10.68
N LYS A 61 5.61 -13.83 10.63
CA LYS A 61 6.41 -15.01 10.29
C LYS A 61 6.20 -16.14 11.33
N GLY A 62 5.55 -17.22 10.90
CA GLY A 62 5.28 -18.39 11.76
C GLY A 62 4.06 -18.25 12.67
N ARG A 63 3.16 -17.30 12.39
CA ARG A 63 1.87 -17.12 13.09
C ARG A 63 0.71 -17.15 12.09
N GLU A 64 -0.51 -17.41 12.57
CA GLU A 64 -1.75 -17.24 11.79
C GLU A 64 -2.14 -15.75 11.71
N LEU A 65 -1.23 -14.91 11.21
CA LEU A 65 -1.47 -13.49 10.99
C LEU A 65 -1.01 -13.12 9.59
N ASP A 66 -1.81 -12.33 8.89
CA ASP A 66 -1.49 -11.89 7.53
C ASP A 66 -0.92 -10.48 7.51
N PRO A 67 0.21 -10.23 6.83
CA PRO A 67 0.70 -8.89 6.61
C PRO A 67 -0.20 -8.15 5.61
N ILE A 68 -0.44 -6.86 5.84
CA ILE A 68 -1.04 -6.00 4.81
C ILE A 68 0.06 -5.71 3.77
N ILE A 69 -0.10 -6.28 2.58
CA ILE A 69 0.82 -6.09 1.46
C ILE A 69 0.10 -5.35 0.34
N PHE A 70 0.67 -4.23 -0.10
CA PHE A 70 0.31 -3.59 -1.35
C PHE A 70 1.36 -3.97 -2.39
N CYS A 71 0.99 -4.84 -3.34
CA CYS A 71 1.88 -5.29 -4.43
C CYS A 71 2.07 -4.19 -5.48
N THR A 72 2.75 -3.11 -5.09
CA THR A 72 2.98 -1.93 -5.92
C THR A 72 4.46 -1.57 -6.01
N SER A 73 5.36 -2.54 -5.81
CA SER A 73 6.82 -2.37 -5.79
C SER A 73 7.31 -1.53 -6.97
N LYS A 74 7.95 -0.41 -6.67
CA LYS A 74 8.48 0.58 -7.62
C LYS A 74 9.86 1.04 -7.17
N GLY A 75 10.65 1.55 -8.10
CA GLY A 75 11.94 2.15 -7.82
C GLY A 75 13.10 1.17 -7.66
N GLY A 76 12.96 -0.06 -8.16
CA GLY A 76 14.05 -1.05 -8.22
C GLY A 76 15.17 -0.66 -9.19
N CYS A 77 14.84 0.11 -10.24
CA CYS A 77 15.76 0.71 -11.19
C CYS A 77 15.21 2.09 -11.61
N ARG A 78 15.06 2.97 -10.62
CA ARG A 78 14.37 4.26 -10.83
C ARG A 78 15.09 5.15 -11.84
N MET A 79 14.32 5.92 -12.58
CA MET A 79 14.84 7.06 -13.34
C MET A 79 15.44 8.11 -12.38
N GLY A 80 16.57 8.68 -12.76
CA GLY A 80 17.26 9.74 -12.02
C GLY A 80 17.77 10.84 -12.95
N ALA A 81 18.04 12.03 -12.41
CA ALA A 81 18.65 13.09 -13.20
C ALA A 81 20.16 12.82 -13.44
N THR A 82 20.77 11.98 -12.59
CA THR A 82 22.14 11.50 -12.72
C THR A 82 22.24 10.00 -12.41
N ALA A 83 23.38 9.40 -12.76
CA ALA A 83 23.68 7.98 -12.49
C ALA A 83 23.75 7.65 -10.99
N GLU A 84 24.03 8.63 -10.13
CA GLU A 84 24.02 8.47 -8.68
C GLU A 84 22.60 8.48 -8.10
N GLU A 85 21.67 9.13 -8.80
CA GLU A 85 20.29 9.32 -8.35
C GLU A 85 19.36 8.18 -8.81
N GLY A 86 19.67 7.50 -9.92
CA GLY A 86 18.86 6.43 -10.49
C GLY A 86 19.64 5.47 -11.40
N GLY A 87 19.05 4.30 -11.69
CA GLY A 87 19.65 3.28 -12.56
C GLY A 87 19.41 3.51 -14.06
N ALA A 88 18.48 4.39 -14.38
CA ALA A 88 18.19 4.84 -15.74
C ALA A 88 18.05 6.38 -15.79
N ASP A 89 18.18 6.96 -16.96
CA ASP A 89 17.95 8.38 -17.23
C ASP A 89 16.45 8.69 -17.36
N GLN A 90 16.12 9.94 -17.70
CA GLN A 90 14.73 10.39 -17.89
C GLN A 90 14.02 9.78 -19.12
N ASN A 91 14.76 9.14 -20.01
CA ASN A 91 14.25 8.40 -21.17
C ASN A 91 14.16 6.91 -20.87
N GLY A 92 14.42 6.48 -19.63
CA GLY A 92 14.42 5.07 -19.25
C GLY A 92 15.63 4.28 -19.75
N GLU A 93 16.65 4.93 -20.32
CA GLU A 93 17.88 4.27 -20.77
C GLU A 93 18.88 4.10 -19.61
N SER A 94 19.54 2.95 -19.55
CA SER A 94 20.53 2.64 -18.52
C SER A 94 21.76 3.54 -18.64
N TRP A 95 22.26 4.01 -17.49
CA TRP A 95 23.54 4.71 -17.42
C TRP A 95 24.76 3.80 -17.73
N GLU A 96 24.60 2.48 -17.67
CA GLU A 96 25.70 1.51 -17.80
C GLU A 96 25.85 0.92 -19.20
N ALA A 97 24.80 1.00 -20.05
CA ALA A 97 24.80 0.39 -21.37
C ALA A 97 23.90 1.14 -22.36
N GLU A 98 24.41 1.35 -23.57
CA GLU A 98 23.64 1.94 -24.68
C GLU A 98 22.55 0.98 -25.17
N ASN A 99 21.37 1.53 -25.50
CA ASN A 99 20.17 0.84 -25.97
C ASN A 99 19.60 -0.20 -24.98
N LEU A 100 19.84 -0.03 -23.67
CA LEU A 100 19.22 -0.85 -22.62
C LEU A 100 18.16 -0.03 -21.88
N LEU A 101 16.88 -0.33 -22.09
CA LEU A 101 15.76 0.44 -21.52
C LEU A 101 15.03 -0.28 -20.38
N VAL A 102 14.47 0.52 -19.46
CA VAL A 102 13.62 0.09 -18.35
C VAL A 102 12.21 0.67 -18.53
N CYS A 103 11.27 -0.15 -18.99
CA CYS A 103 9.90 0.27 -19.34
C CYS A 103 8.82 -0.32 -18.41
N ASP A 104 9.14 -0.58 -17.13
CA ASP A 104 8.20 -1.16 -16.16
C ASP A 104 8.09 -0.30 -14.87
N GLY A 105 7.38 -0.81 -13.86
CA GLY A 105 7.22 -0.08 -12.60
C GLY A 105 8.51 0.20 -11.83
N SER A 106 9.61 -0.47 -12.15
CA SER A 106 10.91 -0.22 -11.52
C SER A 106 11.49 1.14 -11.89
N ALA A 107 11.15 1.69 -13.07
CA ALA A 107 11.56 3.01 -13.55
C ALA A 107 10.94 4.16 -12.75
N LEU A 108 9.78 3.94 -12.12
CA LEU A 108 9.10 4.98 -11.36
C LEU A 108 9.95 5.43 -10.15
N PRO A 109 10.09 6.74 -9.89
CA PRO A 109 10.96 7.29 -8.85
C PRO A 109 10.54 6.92 -7.42
N GLY A 110 9.31 6.45 -7.23
CA GLY A 110 8.82 5.99 -5.94
C GLY A 110 7.35 5.53 -5.98
N ALA A 111 6.77 5.37 -4.78
CA ALA A 111 5.36 5.02 -4.64
C ALA A 111 4.46 6.20 -5.05
N ILE A 112 3.52 5.95 -5.96
CA ILE A 112 2.60 6.97 -6.54
C ILE A 112 1.20 6.98 -5.90
N GLY A 113 1.02 6.29 -4.77
CA GLY A 113 -0.17 6.35 -3.91
C GLY A 113 -1.44 5.64 -4.42
N VAL A 114 -1.51 5.25 -5.69
CA VAL A 114 -2.67 4.56 -6.29
C VAL A 114 -2.25 3.29 -7.05
N ASN A 115 -3.24 2.55 -7.57
CA ASN A 115 -2.97 1.45 -8.49
C ASN A 115 -2.15 1.97 -9.69
N PRO A 116 -0.92 1.45 -9.90
CA PRO A 116 -0.01 2.04 -10.85
C PRO A 116 -0.15 1.56 -12.28
N MET A 117 -1.10 0.65 -12.57
CA MET A 117 -1.20 0.02 -13.89
C MET A 117 -1.18 1.05 -15.02
N THR A 118 -2.08 2.04 -14.98
CA THR A 118 -2.17 3.07 -16.02
C THR A 118 -0.94 3.96 -16.05
N THR A 119 -0.38 4.31 -14.88
CA THR A 119 0.84 5.13 -14.83
C THR A 119 2.04 4.40 -15.45
N ILE A 120 2.22 3.12 -15.12
CA ILE A 120 3.30 2.29 -15.71
C ILE A 120 3.11 2.19 -17.22
N GLN A 121 1.88 1.92 -17.67
CA GLN A 121 1.58 1.84 -19.09
C GLN A 121 1.89 3.14 -19.82
N SER A 122 1.45 4.29 -19.29
CA SER A 122 1.71 5.59 -19.90
C SER A 122 3.20 5.97 -19.87
N THR A 123 3.92 5.66 -18.79
CA THR A 123 5.38 5.87 -18.73
C THR A 123 6.10 5.02 -19.75
N ALA A 124 5.73 3.75 -19.90
CA ALA A 124 6.33 2.85 -20.87
C ALA A 124 6.07 3.25 -22.34
N ASP A 125 4.93 3.89 -22.62
CA ASP A 125 4.58 4.42 -23.96
C ASP A 125 5.34 5.70 -24.31
N CYS A 126 5.79 6.46 -23.29
CA CYS A 126 6.55 7.69 -23.46
C CYS A 126 8.07 7.48 -23.51
N ILE A 127 8.53 6.29 -23.14
CA ILE A 127 9.91 5.82 -23.27
C ILE A 127 10.10 5.25 -24.68
#